data_AF-A0A316EPD0-F1
#
_entry.id   AF-A0A316EPD0-F1
#
_cell.length_a   1.000
_cell.length_b   1.000
_cell.length_c   1.000
_cell.angle_alpha   90.00
_cell.angle_beta   90.00
_cell.angle_gamma   90.00
#
_symmetry.space_group_name_H-M   'P 1'
#
loop_
_entity.id
_entity.type
_entity.pdbx_description
1 polymer ?
#
loop_
_entity_poly.entity_id
_entity_poly.type
_entity_poly.pdbx_seq_one_letter_code
_entity_poly.pdbx_strand_id
1 'polypeptide(L)'
;MTEISNAISDLAYKKYDKIRIAQELLKRGYPTKEIKSALDKSKIGKTNINAIIGILLIVVGLLANLYTKSTYFNNHFRFDFFSQADFMLFNERILKPTITLSMIFLGINLILNRSNVHKIVKVFLFILLGIFTVTITAYYSSLAFVFSLISLMLVFLVELPKRTKNPEIAIIFPYLNKVWKGSAGYIFLLLGTVLVYSADIQFNYVSTGERTSKAVLGILDYILIYSTPILGLVGLATSLLVSIDFSKFKIAFYALASISAIVLIVCLFHSVFQNLIYGCSILLITSAFMYLKNKKSGIKKNTAIEPQP
;
A
#
# COMPACT_ATOMS: atom_id res chain seq x y z
N MET A 1 -18.45 -29.49 -29.96
CA MET A 1 -17.28 -28.57 -29.80
C MET A 1 -17.06 -27.66 -31.01
N THR A 2 -17.32 -28.11 -32.24
CA THR A 2 -17.19 -27.29 -33.46
C THR A 2 -18.15 -26.09 -33.50
N GLU A 3 -19.41 -26.27 -33.10
CA GLU A 3 -20.42 -25.20 -33.11
C GLU A 3 -20.11 -24.04 -32.14
N ILE A 4 -19.75 -24.36 -30.89
CA ILE A 4 -19.39 -23.32 -29.90
C ILE A 4 -18.12 -22.57 -30.31
N SER A 5 -17.17 -23.25 -30.95
CA SER A 5 -15.95 -22.62 -31.48
C SER A 5 -16.27 -21.66 -32.61
N ASN A 6 -17.19 -22.00 -33.52
CA ASN A 6 -17.64 -21.11 -34.59
C ASN A 6 -18.37 -19.89 -34.01
N ALA A 7 -19.25 -20.10 -33.03
CA ALA A 7 -19.93 -19.01 -32.34
C ALA A 7 -18.96 -18.06 -31.61
N ILE A 8 -17.89 -18.59 -31.01
CA ILE A 8 -16.82 -17.77 -30.41
C ILE A 8 -16.09 -16.95 -31.48
N SER A 9 -15.73 -17.56 -32.62
CA SER A 9 -15.06 -16.87 -33.73
C SER A 9 -15.91 -15.74 -34.31
N ASP A 10 -17.22 -15.97 -34.50
CA ASP A 10 -18.16 -14.95 -34.98
C ASP A 10 -18.28 -13.77 -34.00
N LEU A 11 -18.37 -14.06 -32.71
CA LEU A 11 -18.46 -13.02 -31.69
C LEU A 11 -17.13 -12.28 -31.51
N ALA A 12 -15.99 -12.97 -31.70
CA ALA A 12 -14.67 -12.35 -31.71
C ALA A 12 -14.46 -11.44 -32.93
N TYR A 13 -14.98 -11.83 -34.11
CA TYR A 13 -14.98 -10.97 -35.31
C TYR A 13 -15.74 -9.67 -35.08
N LYS A 14 -16.82 -9.71 -34.28
CA LYS A 14 -17.55 -8.52 -33.81
C LYS A 14 -16.83 -7.71 -32.72
N LYS A 15 -15.57 -8.03 -32.42
CA LYS A 15 -14.71 -7.38 -31.41
C LYS A 15 -15.30 -7.42 -29.99
N TYR A 16 -16.09 -8.46 -29.66
CA TYR A 16 -16.57 -8.64 -28.29
C TYR A 16 -15.44 -9.14 -27.38
N ASP A 17 -15.42 -8.66 -26.14
CA ASP A 17 -14.48 -9.16 -25.13
C ASP A 17 -14.91 -10.54 -24.60
N LYS A 18 -14.01 -11.27 -23.93
CA LYS A 18 -14.31 -12.61 -23.41
C LYS A 18 -15.54 -12.65 -22.51
N ILE A 19 -15.79 -11.59 -21.75
CA ILE A 19 -16.92 -11.52 -20.81
C ILE A 19 -18.23 -11.41 -21.58
N ARG A 20 -18.31 -10.53 -22.57
CA ARG A 20 -19.46 -10.36 -23.43
C ARG A 20 -19.71 -11.57 -24.32
N ILE A 21 -18.66 -12.23 -24.80
CA ILE A 21 -18.77 -13.51 -25.52
C ILE A 21 -19.42 -14.56 -24.62
N ALA A 22 -18.95 -14.72 -23.38
CA ALA A 22 -19.54 -15.68 -22.45
C ALA A 22 -21.00 -15.36 -22.12
N GLN A 23 -21.36 -14.08 -21.94
CA GLN A 23 -22.75 -13.65 -21.74
C GLN A 23 -23.65 -14.06 -22.90
N GLU A 24 -23.18 -13.88 -24.13
CA GLU A 24 -23.95 -14.21 -25.32
C GLU A 24 -24.04 -15.71 -25.59
N LEU A 25 -23.02 -16.48 -25.19
CA LEU A 25 -23.08 -17.93 -25.22
C LEU A 25 -24.03 -18.48 -24.13
N LEU A 26 -24.08 -17.87 -22.94
CA LEU A 26 -25.05 -18.22 -21.91
C LEU A 26 -26.49 -17.95 -22.38
N LYS A 27 -26.73 -16.79 -23.03
CA LYS A 27 -28.04 -16.48 -23.62
C LYS A 27 -28.46 -17.45 -24.72
N ARG A 28 -27.50 -18.05 -25.43
CA ARG A 28 -27.72 -19.09 -26.44
C ARG A 28 -27.93 -20.49 -25.84
N GLY A 29 -27.90 -20.63 -24.51
CA GLY A 29 -28.18 -21.88 -23.81
C GLY A 29 -26.99 -22.83 -23.69
N TYR A 30 -25.77 -22.40 -23.99
CA TYR A 30 -24.59 -23.26 -23.83
C TYR A 30 -24.26 -23.47 -22.34
N PRO A 31 -23.88 -24.69 -21.92
CA PRO A 31 -23.55 -24.95 -20.53
C PRO A 31 -22.23 -24.31 -20.10
N THR A 32 -22.19 -23.80 -18.86
CA THR A 32 -21.06 -23.05 -18.29
C THR A 32 -19.69 -23.75 -18.44
N LYS A 33 -19.66 -25.08 -18.25
CA LYS A 33 -18.43 -25.88 -18.37
C LYS A 33 -17.88 -25.89 -19.80
N GLU A 34 -18.76 -25.99 -20.80
CA GLU A 34 -18.36 -26.00 -22.21
C GLU A 34 -17.89 -24.62 -22.67
N ILE A 35 -18.60 -23.56 -22.27
CA ILE A 35 -18.19 -22.18 -22.54
C ILE A 35 -16.79 -21.92 -21.98
N LYS A 36 -16.55 -22.31 -20.72
CA LYS A 36 -15.24 -22.16 -20.09
C LYS A 36 -14.15 -22.91 -20.86
N SER A 37 -14.38 -24.19 -21.16
CA SER A 37 -13.40 -24.99 -21.90
C SER A 37 -13.12 -24.44 -23.30
N ALA A 38 -14.13 -23.91 -23.99
CA ALA A 38 -13.98 -23.35 -25.33
C ALA A 38 -13.24 -21.99 -25.30
N LEU A 39 -13.54 -21.13 -24.31
CA LEU A 39 -12.86 -19.85 -24.11
C LEU A 39 -11.40 -20.01 -23.66
N ASP A 40 -11.08 -21.05 -22.91
CA ASP A 40 -9.71 -21.38 -22.51
C ASP A 40 -8.88 -21.89 -23.70
N LYS A 41 -9.50 -22.62 -24.64
CA LYS A 41 -8.86 -23.07 -25.90
C LYS A 41 -8.78 -21.97 -26.98
N SER A 42 -9.61 -20.93 -26.87
CA SER A 42 -9.63 -19.83 -27.83
C SER A 42 -8.35 -18.98 -27.76
N LYS A 43 -7.83 -18.53 -28.92
CA LYS A 43 -6.69 -17.61 -29.02
C LYS A 43 -6.99 -16.18 -28.55
N ILE A 44 -8.20 -15.91 -28.08
CA ILE A 44 -8.57 -14.59 -27.55
C ILE A 44 -7.67 -14.36 -26.32
N GLY A 45 -6.78 -13.39 -26.40
CA GLY A 45 -5.78 -13.14 -25.36
C GLY A 45 -6.44 -12.80 -24.03
N LYS A 46 -5.95 -13.38 -22.93
CA LYS A 46 -6.28 -12.93 -21.58
C LYS A 46 -5.34 -11.79 -21.21
N THR A 47 -5.69 -10.56 -21.58
CA THR A 47 -4.86 -9.40 -21.24
C THR A 47 -4.97 -9.15 -19.74
N ASN A 48 -3.90 -9.41 -18.99
CA ASN A 48 -3.85 -9.11 -17.56
C ASN A 48 -3.38 -7.68 -17.34
N ILE A 49 -4.27 -6.73 -17.64
CA ILE A 49 -4.01 -5.28 -17.57
C ILE A 49 -3.44 -4.90 -16.19
N ASN A 50 -3.99 -5.47 -15.11
CA ASN A 50 -3.53 -5.21 -13.75
C ASN A 50 -2.07 -5.61 -13.50
N ALA A 51 -1.60 -6.73 -14.07
CA ALA A 51 -0.19 -7.12 -13.93
C ALA A 51 0.74 -6.19 -14.71
N ILE A 52 0.33 -5.75 -15.90
CA ILE A 52 1.09 -4.77 -16.71
C ILE A 52 1.18 -3.44 -15.95
N ILE A 53 0.05 -2.94 -15.43
CA ILE A 53 0.02 -1.75 -14.56
C ILE A 53 0.91 -1.96 -13.33
N GLY A 54 0.91 -3.15 -12.73
CA GLY A 54 1.75 -3.49 -11.60
C GLY A 54 3.25 -3.37 -11.89
N ILE A 55 3.70 -3.84 -13.06
CA ILE A 55 5.09 -3.68 -13.51
C ILE A 55 5.41 -2.19 -13.72
N LEU A 56 4.52 -1.46 -14.40
CA LEU A 56 4.71 -0.02 -14.65
C LEU A 56 4.78 0.78 -13.33
N LEU A 57 3.96 0.46 -12.32
CA LEU A 57 4.01 1.09 -11.00
C LEU A 57 5.37 0.89 -10.31
N ILE A 58 5.96 -0.31 -10.41
CA ILE A 58 7.28 -0.60 -9.84
C ILE A 58 8.36 0.21 -10.57
N VAL A 59 8.35 0.18 -11.91
CA VAL A 59 9.34 0.89 -12.73
C VAL A 59 9.26 2.40 -12.49
N VAL A 60 8.06 2.98 -12.57
CA VAL A 60 7.85 4.42 -12.35
C VAL A 60 8.22 4.80 -10.91
N GLY A 61 7.91 3.98 -9.92
CA GLY A 61 8.32 4.23 -8.53
C GLY A 61 9.84 4.28 -8.37
N LEU A 62 10.57 3.31 -8.92
CA LEU A 62 12.03 3.28 -8.86
C LEU A 62 12.66 4.47 -9.60
N LEU A 63 12.18 4.77 -10.80
CA LEU A 63 12.68 5.89 -11.60
C LEU A 63 12.39 7.24 -10.92
N ALA A 64 11.18 7.43 -10.39
CA ALA A 64 10.82 8.65 -9.66
C ALA A 64 11.75 8.87 -8.47
N ASN A 65 12.19 7.81 -7.78
CA ASN A 65 13.10 7.92 -6.66
C ASN A 65 14.55 8.23 -7.07
N LEU A 66 15.03 7.64 -8.17
CA LEU A 66 16.42 7.78 -8.64
C LEU A 66 16.69 9.11 -9.37
N TYR A 67 15.74 9.59 -10.17
CA TYR A 67 15.97 10.73 -11.08
C TYR A 67 15.66 12.09 -10.48
N THR A 68 15.03 12.15 -9.31
CA THR A 68 14.86 13.39 -8.56
C THR A 68 15.97 13.48 -7.52
N LYS A 69 17.16 13.94 -7.94
CA LYS A 69 18.25 14.23 -7.01
C LYS A 69 17.87 15.46 -6.18
N SER A 70 17.79 15.28 -4.86
CA SER A 70 17.63 16.37 -3.90
C SER A 70 18.99 16.97 -3.55
N THR A 71 19.05 18.29 -3.50
CA THR A 71 20.22 19.08 -3.09
C THR A 71 20.55 18.94 -1.59
N TYR A 72 19.71 18.28 -0.78
CA TYR A 72 19.83 18.21 0.69
C TYR A 72 19.91 16.77 1.24
N PHE A 73 20.65 15.89 0.55
CA PHE A 73 20.79 14.46 0.92
C PHE A 73 21.40 14.20 2.31
N ASN A 74 21.99 15.22 2.97
CA ASN A 74 22.66 15.09 4.28
C ASN A 74 21.96 15.81 5.44
N ASN A 75 20.82 16.48 5.22
CA ASN A 75 20.08 17.08 6.33
C ASN A 75 19.01 16.11 6.84
N HIS A 76 18.90 16.01 8.16
CA HIS A 76 17.84 15.26 8.82
C HIS A 76 16.56 16.11 8.93
N PHE A 77 15.41 15.45 9.00
CA PHE A 77 14.13 16.14 9.04
C PHE A 77 13.80 16.60 10.47
N ARG A 78 13.56 17.90 10.64
CA ARG A 78 12.98 18.50 11.85
C ARG A 78 11.59 19.05 11.51
N PHE A 79 10.62 18.85 12.39
CA PHE A 79 9.21 19.22 12.19
C PHE A 79 8.93 20.70 12.47
N ASP A 80 9.68 21.59 11.82
CA ASP A 80 9.58 23.03 12.09
C ASP A 80 8.72 23.77 11.02
N PHE A 81 8.62 23.27 9.78
CA PHE A 81 7.77 23.82 8.68
C PHE A 81 7.75 25.36 8.54
N PHE A 82 8.82 26.05 8.94
CA PHE A 82 8.88 27.51 8.91
C PHE A 82 9.52 28.04 7.62
N SER A 83 10.07 27.15 6.78
CA SER A 83 10.79 27.52 5.56
C SER A 83 10.45 26.63 4.36
N GLN A 84 10.68 27.15 3.15
CA GLN A 84 10.59 26.38 1.90
C GLN A 84 11.51 25.14 1.90
N ALA A 85 12.66 25.22 2.60
CA ALA A 85 13.58 24.11 2.76
C ALA A 85 12.96 22.95 3.58
N ASP A 86 12.15 23.26 4.60
CA ASP A 86 11.47 22.24 5.42
C ASP A 86 10.41 21.49 4.60
N PHE A 87 9.64 22.21 3.77
CA PHE A 87 8.69 21.58 2.83
C PHE A 87 9.40 20.70 1.81
N MET A 88 10.54 21.13 1.30
CA MET A 88 11.37 20.34 0.39
C MET A 88 11.93 19.09 1.06
N LEU A 89 12.41 19.19 2.31
CA LEU A 89 12.88 18.04 3.10
C LEU A 89 11.76 17.06 3.40
N PHE A 90 10.56 17.54 3.78
CA PHE A 90 9.39 16.69 3.98
C PHE A 90 9.03 15.94 2.69
N ASN A 91 9.06 16.62 1.57
CA ASN A 91 8.75 16.02 0.28
C ASN A 91 9.75 14.92 -0.11
N GLU A 92 11.05 15.19 0.02
CA GLU A 92 12.13 14.29 -0.40
C GLU A 92 12.39 13.13 0.57
N ARG A 93 12.25 13.36 1.88
CA ARG A 93 12.51 12.33 2.91
C ARG A 93 11.26 11.55 3.29
N ILE A 94 10.08 12.17 3.28
CA ILE A 94 8.85 11.54 3.78
C ILE A 94 7.92 11.14 2.65
N LEU A 95 7.42 12.11 1.87
CA LEU A 95 6.37 11.83 0.88
C LEU A 95 6.87 10.94 -0.26
N LYS A 96 8.01 11.29 -0.87
CA LYS A 96 8.56 10.58 -2.02
C LYS A 96 8.91 9.12 -1.71
N PRO A 97 9.62 8.77 -0.62
CA PRO A 97 9.86 7.37 -0.26
C PRO A 97 8.57 6.63 0.08
N THR A 98 7.63 7.27 0.78
CA THR A 98 6.33 6.66 1.11
C THR A 98 5.53 6.32 -0.15
N ILE A 99 5.45 7.25 -1.11
CA ILE A 99 4.78 7.05 -2.40
C ILE A 99 5.47 5.94 -3.19
N THR A 100 6.80 6.01 -3.29
CA THR A 100 7.62 5.03 -4.04
C THR A 100 7.37 3.62 -3.52
N LEU A 101 7.54 3.41 -2.21
CA LEU A 101 7.31 2.11 -1.58
C LEU A 101 5.85 1.67 -1.71
N SER A 102 4.90 2.60 -1.59
CA SER A 102 3.49 2.27 -1.73
C SER A 102 3.11 1.83 -3.14
N MET A 103 3.73 2.41 -4.18
CA MET A 103 3.57 2.00 -5.57
C MET A 103 4.24 0.64 -5.82
N ILE A 104 5.44 0.41 -5.29
CA ILE A 104 6.13 -0.89 -5.41
C ILE A 104 5.27 -1.98 -4.76
N PHE A 105 4.76 -1.76 -3.55
CA PHE A 105 3.97 -2.75 -2.83
C PHE A 105 2.63 -3.00 -3.51
N LEU A 106 2.00 -1.95 -4.04
CA LEU A 106 0.80 -2.10 -4.88
C LEU A 106 1.12 -2.92 -6.14
N GLY A 107 2.23 -2.64 -6.82
CA GLY A 107 2.66 -3.34 -8.01
C GLY A 107 2.93 -4.83 -7.76
N ILE A 108 3.68 -5.16 -6.70
CA ILE A 108 3.90 -6.54 -6.26
C ILE A 108 2.57 -7.25 -6.02
N ASN A 109 1.63 -6.58 -5.34
CA ASN A 109 0.30 -7.15 -5.10
C ASN A 109 -0.50 -7.40 -6.38
N LEU A 110 -0.47 -6.48 -7.33
CA LEU A 110 -1.15 -6.64 -8.62
C LEU A 110 -0.56 -7.80 -9.43
N ILE A 111 0.76 -8.00 -9.37
CA ILE A 111 1.46 -9.11 -10.04
C ILE A 111 1.12 -10.45 -9.38
N LEU A 112 1.24 -10.55 -8.05
CA LEU A 112 1.04 -11.79 -7.30
C LEU A 112 -0.44 -12.20 -7.20
N ASN A 113 -1.28 -11.28 -6.75
CA ASN A 113 -2.68 -11.59 -6.47
C ASN A 113 -3.55 -11.49 -7.72
N ARG A 114 -3.15 -10.72 -8.74
CA ARG A 114 -3.95 -10.46 -9.97
C ARG A 114 -5.39 -10.06 -9.66
N SER A 115 -5.60 -9.45 -8.49
CA SER A 115 -6.90 -9.12 -7.95
C SER A 115 -7.14 -7.63 -8.05
N ASN A 116 -8.41 -7.26 -8.18
CA ASN A 116 -8.82 -5.86 -8.16
C ASN A 116 -8.55 -5.23 -6.80
N VAL A 117 -8.05 -4.00 -6.81
CA VAL A 117 -7.61 -3.29 -5.60
C VAL A 117 -8.81 -2.68 -4.89
N HIS A 118 -8.75 -2.64 -3.55
CA HIS A 118 -9.82 -2.04 -2.77
C HIS A 118 -9.89 -0.52 -2.99
N LYS A 119 -11.09 0.02 -3.21
CA LYS A 119 -11.34 1.45 -3.50
C LYS A 119 -10.61 2.39 -2.54
N ILE A 120 -10.64 2.08 -1.24
CA ILE A 120 -9.97 2.86 -0.18
C ILE A 120 -8.46 3.04 -0.41
N VAL A 121 -7.74 2.01 -0.88
CA VAL A 121 -6.29 2.11 -1.18
C VAL A 121 -6.06 3.14 -2.26
N LYS A 122 -6.86 3.05 -3.33
CA LYS A 122 -6.78 3.96 -4.47
C LYS A 122 -7.03 5.40 -4.03
N VAL A 123 -8.03 5.64 -3.18
CA VAL A 123 -8.32 6.98 -2.62
C VAL A 123 -7.15 7.51 -1.81
N PHE A 124 -6.59 6.72 -0.88
CA PHE A 124 -5.45 7.18 -0.08
C PHE A 124 -4.21 7.45 -0.93
N LEU A 125 -3.89 6.59 -1.90
CA LEU A 125 -2.79 6.84 -2.84
C LEU A 125 -3.03 8.10 -3.66
N PHE A 126 -4.27 8.34 -4.10
CA PHE A 126 -4.61 9.53 -4.88
C PHE A 126 -4.46 10.81 -4.06
N ILE A 127 -4.87 10.80 -2.79
CA ILE A 127 -4.68 11.92 -1.87
C ILE A 127 -3.19 12.15 -1.62
N LEU A 128 -2.43 11.09 -1.30
CA LEU A 128 -1.00 11.17 -1.02
C LEU A 128 -0.22 11.69 -2.25
N LEU A 129 -0.54 11.17 -3.44
CA LEU A 129 0.03 11.64 -4.70
C LEU A 129 -0.38 13.08 -5.01
N GLY A 130 -1.63 13.48 -4.74
CA GLY A 130 -2.09 14.85 -4.94
C GLY A 130 -1.37 15.85 -4.05
N ILE A 131 -1.18 15.51 -2.76
CA ILE A 131 -0.36 16.31 -1.84
C ILE A 131 1.06 16.45 -2.39
N PHE A 132 1.65 15.34 -2.85
CA PHE A 132 2.98 15.33 -3.45
C PHE A 132 3.07 16.15 -4.75
N THR A 133 2.05 16.13 -5.60
CA THR A 133 2.01 16.97 -6.80
C THR A 133 2.00 18.45 -6.44
N VAL A 134 1.18 18.85 -5.46
CA VAL A 134 1.09 20.24 -4.98
C VAL A 134 2.42 20.69 -4.36
N THR A 135 3.07 19.84 -3.56
CA THR A 135 4.38 20.17 -2.98
C THR A 135 5.45 20.29 -4.06
N ILE A 136 5.44 19.44 -5.10
CA ILE A 136 6.36 19.57 -6.26
C ILE A 136 6.20 20.90 -6.98
N THR A 137 4.96 21.34 -7.22
CA THR A 137 4.73 22.60 -7.92
C THR A 137 5.32 23.81 -7.19
N ALA A 138 5.50 23.71 -5.86
CA ALA A 138 6.10 24.78 -5.05
C ALA A 138 7.63 24.89 -5.17
N TYR A 139 8.33 23.89 -5.73
CA TYR A 139 9.80 23.92 -5.86
C TYR A 139 10.34 23.69 -7.29
N TYR A 140 9.48 23.81 -8.31
CA TYR A 140 9.84 23.86 -9.75
C TYR A 140 10.62 22.66 -10.31
N SER A 141 10.41 21.43 -9.81
CA SER A 141 10.98 20.23 -10.45
C SER A 141 10.06 19.68 -11.54
N SER A 142 10.34 20.05 -12.79
CA SER A 142 9.57 19.60 -13.97
C SER A 142 9.52 18.08 -14.12
N LEU A 143 10.65 17.40 -13.88
CA LEU A 143 10.73 15.94 -14.00
C LEU A 143 9.95 15.23 -12.89
N ALA A 144 10.03 15.70 -11.64
CA ALA A 144 9.25 15.17 -10.53
C ALA A 144 7.74 15.31 -10.78
N PHE A 145 7.34 16.43 -11.38
CA PHE A 145 5.95 16.70 -11.73
C PHE A 145 5.43 15.71 -12.79
N VAL A 146 6.21 15.45 -13.85
CA VAL A 146 5.86 14.45 -14.88
C VAL A 146 5.71 13.06 -14.26
N PHE A 147 6.66 12.63 -13.42
CA PHE A 147 6.55 11.33 -12.75
C PHE A 147 5.33 11.25 -11.83
N SER A 148 5.03 12.32 -11.08
CA SER A 148 3.83 12.40 -10.25
C SER A 148 2.54 12.27 -11.07
N LEU A 149 2.46 12.93 -12.23
CA LEU A 149 1.32 12.85 -13.14
C LEU A 149 1.15 11.44 -13.73
N ILE A 150 2.26 10.82 -14.15
CA ILE A 150 2.25 9.43 -14.64
C ILE A 150 1.80 8.47 -13.53
N SER A 151 2.28 8.65 -12.30
CA SER A 151 1.86 7.84 -11.15
C SER A 151 0.37 8.00 -10.86
N LEU A 152 -0.18 9.22 -10.91
CA LEU A 152 -1.62 9.47 -10.78
C LEU A 152 -2.42 8.74 -11.85
N MET A 153 -1.97 8.82 -13.11
CA MET A 153 -2.60 8.12 -14.23
C MET A 153 -2.57 6.60 -14.03
N LEU A 154 -1.43 6.03 -13.63
CA LEU A 154 -1.31 4.59 -13.38
C LEU A 154 -2.24 4.13 -12.25
N VAL A 155 -2.27 4.84 -11.11
CA VAL A 155 -3.17 4.53 -10.00
C VAL A 155 -4.63 4.66 -10.45
N PHE A 156 -4.96 5.65 -11.27
CA PHE A 156 -6.28 5.82 -11.86
C PHE A 156 -6.68 4.65 -12.77
N LEU A 157 -5.75 4.07 -13.53
CA LEU A 157 -6.01 2.94 -14.43
C LEU A 157 -6.14 1.59 -13.70
N VAL A 158 -5.69 1.48 -12.43
CA VAL A 158 -5.88 0.26 -11.64
C VAL A 158 -7.36 -0.09 -11.53
N GLU A 159 -7.70 -1.31 -11.93
CA GLU A 159 -9.08 -1.79 -11.97
C GLU A 159 -9.68 -1.97 -10.57
N LEU A 160 -10.91 -1.51 -10.42
CA LEU A 160 -11.72 -1.72 -9.23
C LEU A 160 -12.48 -3.05 -9.32
N PRO A 161 -12.85 -3.65 -8.18
CA PRO A 161 -13.54 -4.94 -8.16
C PRO A 161 -14.90 -4.86 -8.87
N LYS A 162 -14.95 -5.43 -10.09
CA LYS A 162 -16.20 -5.66 -10.83
C LYS A 162 -16.84 -6.94 -10.30
N ARG A 163 -17.53 -6.86 -9.16
CA ARG A 163 -18.31 -8.00 -8.65
C ARG A 163 -19.45 -8.30 -9.62
N THR A 164 -19.43 -9.50 -10.21
CA THR A 164 -20.54 -9.95 -11.05
C THR A 164 -21.60 -10.57 -10.14
N LYS A 165 -22.86 -10.13 -10.31
CA LYS A 165 -24.01 -10.72 -9.60
C LYS A 165 -24.49 -12.02 -10.24
N ASN A 166 -24.07 -12.32 -11.47
CA ASN A 166 -24.48 -13.53 -12.17
C ASN A 166 -23.60 -14.73 -11.72
N PRO A 167 -24.18 -15.78 -11.12
CA PRO A 167 -23.43 -16.93 -10.62
C PRO A 167 -22.74 -17.73 -11.74
N GLU A 168 -23.33 -17.82 -12.94
CA GLU A 168 -22.80 -18.57 -14.06
C GLU A 168 -21.53 -17.92 -14.63
N ILE A 169 -21.54 -16.59 -14.76
CA ILE A 169 -20.36 -15.82 -15.18
C ILE A 169 -19.25 -15.93 -14.14
N ALA A 170 -19.59 -15.99 -12.85
CA ALA A 170 -18.61 -16.19 -11.79
C ALA A 170 -17.92 -17.57 -11.85
N ILE A 171 -18.62 -18.61 -12.33
CA ILE A 171 -18.05 -19.95 -12.55
C ILE A 171 -17.08 -19.95 -13.73
N ILE A 172 -17.44 -19.26 -14.82
CA ILE A 172 -16.60 -19.15 -16.03
C ILE A 172 -15.36 -18.29 -15.74
N PHE A 173 -15.54 -17.16 -15.03
CA PHE A 173 -14.48 -16.20 -14.73
C PHE A 173 -14.33 -15.94 -13.22
N PRO A 174 -13.77 -16.90 -12.46
CA PRO A 174 -13.64 -16.79 -11.00
C PRO A 174 -12.77 -15.60 -10.55
N TYR A 175 -11.90 -15.10 -11.43
CA TYR A 175 -11.05 -13.95 -11.14
C TYR A 175 -11.83 -12.63 -11.00
N LEU A 176 -13.01 -12.49 -11.60
CA LEU A 176 -13.83 -11.27 -11.50
C LEU A 176 -14.30 -10.99 -10.06
N ASN A 177 -14.53 -12.06 -9.31
CA ASN A 177 -14.95 -12.00 -7.91
C ASN A 177 -13.80 -12.11 -6.91
N LYS A 178 -12.54 -12.15 -7.37
CA LYS A 178 -11.38 -12.19 -6.47
C LYS A 178 -11.22 -10.81 -5.80
N VAL A 179 -11.45 -10.77 -4.50
CA VAL A 179 -11.28 -9.57 -3.68
C VAL A 179 -9.86 -9.50 -3.15
N TRP A 180 -9.25 -8.32 -3.18
CA TRP A 180 -7.97 -8.07 -2.52
C TRP A 180 -8.10 -8.29 -1.00
N LYS A 181 -7.18 -9.10 -0.44
CA LYS A 181 -7.16 -9.48 0.97
C LYS A 181 -6.26 -8.59 1.84
N GLY A 182 -5.49 -7.69 1.21
CA GLY A 182 -4.67 -6.72 1.92
C GLY A 182 -5.48 -5.61 2.58
N SER A 183 -4.79 -4.76 3.33
CA SER A 183 -5.40 -3.61 4.00
C SER A 183 -4.76 -2.29 3.57
N ALA A 184 -5.57 -1.26 3.33
CA ALA A 184 -5.08 0.09 3.04
C ALA A 184 -4.21 0.68 4.17
N GLY A 185 -4.26 0.10 5.38
CA GLY A 185 -3.38 0.47 6.48
C GLY A 185 -1.89 0.29 6.18
N TYR A 186 -1.51 -0.50 5.16
CA TYR A 186 -0.10 -0.63 4.77
C TYR A 186 0.51 0.73 4.35
N ILE A 187 -0.27 1.64 3.76
CA ILE A 187 0.21 2.96 3.33
C ILE A 187 0.60 3.80 4.56
N PHE A 188 -0.22 3.75 5.62
CA PHE A 188 0.07 4.45 6.87
C PHE A 188 1.21 3.80 7.64
N LEU A 189 1.33 2.47 7.59
CA LEU A 189 2.50 1.77 8.11
C LEU A 189 3.78 2.22 7.41
N LEU A 190 3.77 2.34 6.07
CA LEU A 190 4.89 2.85 5.31
C LEU A 190 5.23 4.28 5.69
N LEU A 191 4.22 5.16 5.80
CA LEU A 191 4.42 6.54 6.23
C LEU A 191 5.08 6.61 7.62
N GLY A 192 4.56 5.87 8.60
CA GLY A 192 5.14 5.82 9.95
C GLY A 192 6.56 5.27 9.95
N THR A 193 6.82 4.24 9.15
CA THR A 193 8.15 3.62 9.01
C THR A 193 9.17 4.59 8.39
N VAL A 194 8.78 5.30 7.32
CA VAL A 194 9.61 6.31 6.66
C VAL A 194 9.90 7.48 7.61
N LEU A 195 8.92 7.89 8.43
CA LEU A 195 9.11 8.92 9.45
C LEU A 195 10.11 8.52 10.53
N VAL A 196 10.01 7.29 11.05
CA VAL A 196 11.00 6.75 12.01
C VAL A 196 12.40 6.74 11.40
N TYR A 197 12.52 6.32 10.14
CA TYR A 197 13.82 6.26 9.45
C TYR A 197 14.40 7.64 9.10
N SER A 198 13.56 8.65 8.92
CA SER A 198 13.98 10.00 8.53
C SER A 198 14.22 10.95 9.70
N ALA A 199 13.93 10.51 10.93
CA ALA A 199 14.12 11.30 12.13
C ALA A 199 15.61 11.51 12.43
N ASP A 200 16.00 12.76 12.72
CA ASP A 200 17.33 13.03 13.27
C ASP A 200 17.44 12.49 14.69
N ILE A 201 18.47 11.70 14.97
CA ILE A 201 18.83 11.30 16.33
C ILE A 201 20.22 11.87 16.62
N GLN A 202 20.27 13.16 16.99
CA GLN A 202 21.48 13.81 17.49
C GLN A 202 21.45 13.89 19.01
N PHE A 203 22.39 13.19 19.65
CA PHE A 203 22.53 13.18 21.11
C PHE A 203 23.43 14.34 21.58
N ASN A 204 22.86 15.53 21.71
CA ASN A 204 23.58 16.69 22.24
C ASN A 204 23.39 16.79 23.75
N TYR A 205 24.36 16.28 24.52
CA TYR A 205 24.36 16.37 25.97
C TYR A 205 25.04 17.63 26.48
N VAL A 206 24.31 18.48 27.20
CA VAL A 206 24.94 19.52 28.04
C VAL A 206 25.51 18.83 29.27
N SER A 207 26.84 18.90 29.47
CA SER A 207 27.49 18.23 30.60
C SER A 207 27.18 18.95 31.91
N THR A 208 26.18 18.49 32.66
CA THR A 208 25.78 19.05 33.97
C THR A 208 26.45 18.38 35.18
N GLY A 209 27.54 17.62 35.01
CA GLY A 209 28.34 17.10 36.13
C GLY A 209 27.74 15.93 36.94
N GLU A 210 26.45 15.62 36.81
CA GLU A 210 25.83 14.47 37.46
C GLU A 210 26.11 13.16 36.72
N ARG A 211 26.68 12.16 37.42
CA ARG A 211 27.06 10.85 36.82
C ARG A 211 25.88 9.92 36.58
N THR A 212 24.84 9.99 37.42
CA THR A 212 23.65 9.12 37.34
C THR A 212 22.72 9.49 36.19
N SER A 213 22.52 10.79 35.92
CA SER A 213 21.73 11.25 34.77
C SER A 213 22.37 10.86 33.44
N LYS A 214 23.71 10.91 33.34
CA LYS A 214 24.45 10.44 32.15
C LYS A 214 24.27 8.94 31.87
N ALA A 215 24.21 8.10 32.90
CA ALA A 215 24.05 6.65 32.72
C ALA A 215 22.65 6.25 32.21
N VAL A 216 21.60 6.87 32.77
CA VAL A 216 20.21 6.63 32.32
C VAL A 216 20.01 7.14 30.88
N LEU A 217 20.51 8.34 30.58
CA LEU A 217 20.45 8.90 29.22
C LEU A 217 21.21 8.03 28.20
N GLY A 218 22.40 7.53 28.56
CA GLY A 218 23.15 6.60 27.70
C GLY A 218 22.44 5.27 27.41
N ILE A 219 21.65 4.74 28.36
CA ILE A 219 20.81 3.55 28.12
C ILE A 219 19.67 3.88 27.16
N LEU A 220 19.02 5.04 27.32
CA LEU A 220 17.95 5.49 26.42
C LEU A 220 18.49 5.66 24.99
N ASP A 221 19.67 6.24 24.81
CA ASP A 221 20.32 6.37 23.51
C ASP A 221 20.59 5.04 22.85
N TYR A 222 21.14 4.10 23.62
CA TYR A 222 21.41 2.77 23.13
C TYR A 222 20.12 2.13 22.62
N ILE A 223 19.04 2.18 23.40
CA ILE A 223 17.74 1.66 22.98
C ILE A 223 17.26 2.35 21.70
N LEU A 224 17.35 3.67 21.59
CA LEU A 224 16.88 4.42 20.41
C LEU A 224 17.71 4.14 19.16
N ILE A 225 19.05 4.06 19.28
CA ILE A 225 19.96 3.76 18.16
C ILE A 225 19.65 2.39 17.54
N TYR A 226 19.40 1.37 18.37
CA TYR A 226 19.12 0.02 17.86
C TYR A 226 17.66 -0.18 17.48
N SER A 227 16.71 0.39 18.22
CA SER A 227 15.28 0.19 17.95
C SER A 227 14.78 0.91 16.69
N THR A 228 15.34 2.07 16.35
CA THR A 228 14.97 2.85 15.15
C THR A 228 15.17 2.07 13.84
N PRO A 229 16.36 1.51 13.52
CA PRO A 229 16.55 0.73 12.30
C PRO A 229 15.75 -0.58 12.32
N ILE A 230 15.57 -1.21 13.49
CA ILE A 230 14.72 -2.40 13.64
C ILE A 230 13.27 -2.06 13.31
N LEU A 231 12.72 -0.98 13.86
CA LEU A 231 11.39 -0.48 13.53
C LEU A 231 11.26 -0.14 12.04
N GLY A 232 12.30 0.44 11.45
CA GLY A 232 12.40 0.68 10.02
C GLY A 232 12.23 -0.59 9.19
N LEU A 233 13.10 -1.59 9.40
CA LEU A 233 13.10 -2.83 8.61
C LEU A 233 11.87 -3.71 8.88
N VAL A 234 11.52 -3.90 10.16
CA VAL A 234 10.35 -4.68 10.56
C VAL A 234 9.06 -3.98 10.10
N GLY A 235 9.02 -2.65 10.12
CA GLY A 235 7.92 -1.85 9.58
C GLY A 235 7.72 -2.06 8.07
N LEU A 236 8.81 -2.01 7.29
CA LEU A 236 8.79 -2.29 5.85
C LEU A 236 8.33 -3.73 5.54
N ALA A 237 8.86 -4.72 6.24
CA ALA A 237 8.45 -6.11 6.07
C ALA A 237 6.96 -6.31 6.43
N THR A 238 6.54 -5.77 7.57
CA THR A 238 5.16 -5.90 8.05
C THR A 238 4.17 -5.21 7.12
N SER A 239 4.49 -4.02 6.62
CA SER A 239 3.64 -3.31 5.66
C SER A 239 3.50 -4.08 4.34
N LEU A 240 4.57 -4.72 3.83
CA LEU A 240 4.48 -5.58 2.66
C LEU A 240 3.56 -6.78 2.92
N LEU A 241 3.73 -7.47 4.04
CA LEU A 241 2.91 -8.62 4.40
C LEU A 241 1.41 -8.25 4.55
N VAL A 242 1.12 -7.14 5.24
CA VAL A 242 -0.25 -6.62 5.42
C VAL A 242 -0.87 -6.14 4.09
N SER A 243 -0.05 -5.70 3.14
CA SER A 243 -0.52 -5.34 1.79
C SER A 243 -0.97 -6.57 0.99
N ILE A 244 -0.41 -7.76 1.26
CA ILE A 244 -0.75 -9.02 0.56
C ILE A 244 -2.00 -9.67 1.14
N ASP A 245 -1.98 -9.98 2.45
CA ASP A 245 -3.09 -10.64 3.14
C ASP A 245 -3.09 -10.27 4.62
N PHE A 246 -3.96 -9.33 5.00
CA PHE A 246 -4.03 -8.86 6.38
C PHE A 246 -4.45 -9.96 7.36
N SER A 247 -5.33 -10.88 6.96
CA SER A 247 -5.83 -11.93 7.86
C SER A 247 -4.74 -12.92 8.24
N LYS A 248 -3.83 -13.24 7.32
CA LYS A 248 -2.71 -14.13 7.56
C LYS A 248 -1.61 -13.48 8.40
N PHE A 249 -1.33 -12.20 8.17
CA PHE A 249 -0.18 -11.52 8.76
C PHE A 249 -0.51 -10.54 9.90
N LYS A 250 -1.72 -10.63 10.47
CA LYS A 250 -2.15 -9.82 11.63
C LYS A 250 -1.21 -9.89 12.83
N ILE A 251 -0.50 -11.01 13.02
CA ILE A 251 0.42 -11.20 14.15
C ILE A 251 1.66 -10.32 13.99
N ALA A 252 2.26 -10.27 12.79
CA ALA A 252 3.38 -9.39 12.50
C ALA A 252 3.02 -7.92 12.75
N PHE A 253 1.79 -7.55 12.40
CA PHE A 253 1.25 -6.23 12.67
C PHE A 253 1.13 -5.90 14.17
N TYR A 254 0.61 -6.82 14.98
CA TYR A 254 0.53 -6.61 16.43
C TYR A 254 1.91 -6.57 17.09
N ALA A 255 2.86 -7.39 16.62
CA ALA A 255 4.24 -7.32 17.09
C ALA A 255 4.86 -5.95 16.82
N LEU A 256 4.67 -5.40 15.61
CA LEU A 256 5.14 -4.05 15.27
C LEU A 256 4.50 -2.97 16.16
N ALA A 257 3.21 -3.09 16.46
CA ALA A 257 2.51 -2.17 17.36
C ALA A 257 3.10 -2.20 18.78
N SER A 258 3.36 -3.39 19.32
CA SER A 258 3.98 -3.53 20.65
C SER A 258 5.38 -2.93 20.70
N ILE A 259 6.21 -3.18 19.68
CA ILE A 259 7.57 -2.59 19.60
C ILE A 259 7.46 -1.07 19.50
N SER A 260 6.53 -0.55 18.68
CA SER A 260 6.31 0.90 18.54
C SER A 260 5.86 1.55 19.85
N ALA A 261 5.05 0.86 20.66
CA ALA A 261 4.62 1.36 21.96
C ALA A 261 5.79 1.46 22.95
N ILE A 262 6.64 0.43 23.00
CA ILE A 262 7.85 0.43 23.86
C ILE A 262 8.75 1.60 23.46
N VAL A 263 9.04 1.75 22.18
CA VAL A 263 9.91 2.83 21.68
C VAL A 263 9.31 4.20 21.93
N LEU A 264 7.98 4.38 21.78
CA LEU A 264 7.32 5.64 22.10
C LEU A 264 7.47 6.00 23.59
N ILE A 265 7.34 5.03 24.50
CA ILE A 265 7.56 5.25 25.93
C ILE A 265 9.01 5.68 26.17
N VAL A 266 10.00 5.00 25.59
CA VAL A 266 11.41 5.38 25.70
C VAL A 266 11.66 6.80 25.16
N CYS A 267 11.07 7.14 24.01
CA CYS A 267 11.16 8.47 23.44
C CYS A 267 10.66 9.55 24.41
N LEU A 268 9.53 9.34 25.10
CA LEU A 268 8.97 10.35 26.03
C LEU A 268 9.94 10.76 27.16
N PHE A 269 10.91 9.90 27.51
CA PHE A 269 11.92 10.19 28.52
C PHE A 269 13.24 10.73 27.93
N HIS A 270 13.32 10.94 26.62
CA HIS A 270 14.52 11.38 25.90
C HIS A 270 14.40 12.85 25.43
N SER A 271 15.51 13.59 25.40
CA SER A 271 15.52 15.03 25.07
C SER A 271 15.13 15.35 23.61
N VAL A 272 15.28 14.39 22.70
CA VAL A 272 14.99 14.52 21.25
C VAL A 272 13.68 13.83 20.86
N PHE A 273 12.76 13.65 21.81
CA PHE A 273 11.54 12.85 21.62
C PHE A 273 10.65 13.28 20.44
N GLN A 274 10.65 14.58 20.10
CA GLN A 274 9.71 15.16 19.14
C GLN A 274 9.83 14.52 17.75
N ASN A 275 11.03 14.22 17.26
CA ASN A 275 11.20 13.69 15.91
C ASN A 275 10.74 12.22 15.78
N LEU A 276 10.90 11.41 16.83
CA LEU A 276 10.60 9.98 16.82
C LEU A 276 9.16 9.65 17.20
N ILE A 277 8.50 10.50 17.99
CA ILE A 277 7.12 10.27 18.43
C ILE A 277 6.14 10.23 17.26
N TYR A 278 6.29 11.08 16.24
CA TYR A 278 5.34 11.13 15.13
C TYR A 278 5.26 9.82 14.34
N GLY A 279 6.41 9.22 14.02
CA GLY A 279 6.48 7.94 13.31
C GLY A 279 5.85 6.82 14.14
N CYS A 280 6.23 6.70 15.41
CA CYS A 280 5.67 5.69 16.33
C CYS A 280 4.16 5.89 16.55
N SER A 281 3.69 7.14 16.65
CA SER A 281 2.28 7.48 16.83
C SER A 281 1.45 7.07 15.62
N ILE A 282 1.92 7.33 14.40
CA ILE A 282 1.23 6.92 13.17
C ILE A 282 1.14 5.38 13.10
N LEU A 283 2.20 4.66 13.46
CA LEU A 283 2.18 3.19 13.53
C LEU A 283 1.13 2.69 14.53
N LEU A 284 1.07 3.27 15.73
CA LEU A 284 0.11 2.90 16.78
C LEU A 284 -1.33 3.25 16.42
N ILE A 285 -1.59 4.44 15.89
CA ILE A 285 -2.93 4.87 15.47
C ILE A 285 -3.45 3.94 14.37
N THR A 286 -2.62 3.65 13.37
CA THR A 286 -2.93 2.69 12.31
C THR A 286 -3.24 1.31 12.89
N SER A 287 -2.48 0.91 13.92
CA SER A 287 -2.69 -0.32 14.70
C SER A 287 -4.03 -0.39 15.38
N ALA A 288 -4.42 0.66 16.10
CA ALA A 288 -5.71 0.75 16.74
C ALA A 288 -6.88 0.70 15.74
N PHE A 289 -6.81 1.46 14.64
CA PHE A 289 -7.88 1.50 13.64
C PHE A 289 -8.09 0.15 12.94
N MET A 290 -7.00 -0.54 12.57
CA MET A 290 -7.11 -1.85 11.91
C MET A 290 -7.62 -2.94 12.87
N TYR A 291 -7.25 -2.89 14.15
CA TYR A 291 -7.77 -3.79 15.18
C TYR A 291 -9.29 -3.62 15.37
N LEU A 292 -9.76 -2.38 15.55
CA LEU A 292 -11.18 -2.08 15.77
C LEU A 292 -12.07 -2.51 14.60
N LYS A 293 -11.59 -2.33 13.37
CA LYS A 293 -12.32 -2.74 12.16
C LYS A 293 -12.52 -4.26 12.09
N ASN A 294 -11.51 -5.04 12.49
CA ASN A 294 -11.60 -6.50 12.51
C ASN A 294 -12.55 -7.02 13.59
N LYS A 295 -12.60 -6.38 14.76
CA LYS A 295 -13.54 -6.76 15.83
C LYS A 295 -15.00 -6.57 15.38
N LYS A 296 -15.31 -5.47 14.70
CA LYS A 296 -16.67 -5.22 14.17
C LYS A 296 -17.09 -6.19 13.06
N SER A 297 -16.16 -6.68 12.24
CA SER A 297 -16.48 -7.66 11.19
C SER A 297 -16.70 -9.07 11.76
N GLY A 298 -15.99 -9.43 12.83
CA GLY A 298 -16.19 -10.68 13.57
C GLY A 298 -17.54 -10.73 14.31
N ILE A 299 -17.93 -9.63 14.96
CA ILE A 299 -19.22 -9.55 15.67
C ILE A 299 -20.40 -9.74 14.71
N LYS A 300 -20.36 -9.12 13.52
CA LYS A 300 -21.41 -9.28 12.50
C LYS A 300 -21.51 -10.71 11.92
N LYS A 301 -20.42 -11.48 11.95
CA LYS A 301 -20.43 -12.88 11.49
C LYS A 301 -21.08 -13.82 12.51
N ASN A 302 -20.94 -13.54 13.79
CA ASN A 302 -21.49 -14.37 14.86
C ASN A 302 -22.97 -14.11 15.13
N THR A 303 -23.50 -12.94 14.76
CA THR A 303 -24.94 -12.62 14.85
C THR A 303 -25.76 -13.10 13.65
N ALA A 304 -25.16 -13.73 12.64
CA ALA A 304 -25.85 -14.21 11.43
C ALA A 304 -26.21 -15.70 11.48
N ILE A 305 -26.02 -16.37 12.63
CA ILE A 305 -26.41 -17.75 12.85
C ILE A 305 -27.33 -17.78 14.07
N GLU A 306 -28.61 -17.48 13.83
CA GLU A 306 -29.74 -18.08 14.54
C GLU A 306 -31.02 -17.72 13.77
N PRO A 307 -31.53 -18.62 12.92
CA PRO A 307 -32.94 -18.90 12.87
C PRO A 307 -33.16 -20.12 13.77
N GLN A 308 -33.73 -19.91 14.95
CA GLN A 308 -34.32 -20.98 15.72
C GLN A 308 -35.84 -21.03 15.46
N PRO A 309 -36.43 -22.22 15.61
CA PRO A 309 -37.39 -22.84 14.68
C PRO A 309 -38.80 -22.26 14.67
#